data_AF-A0A5N9EK16-F1
#
_entry.id   AF-A0A5N9EK16-F1
#
_cell.length_a   1.000
_cell.length_b   1.000
_cell.length_c   1.000
_cell.angle_alpha   90.00
_cell.angle_beta   90.00
_cell.angle_gamma   90.00
#
_symmetry.space_group_name_H-M   'P 1'
#
loop_
_entity.id
_entity.type
_entity.pdbx_description
1 polymer ?
#
loop_
_entity_poly.entity_id
_entity_poly.type
_entity_poly.pdbx_seq_one_letter_code
_entity_poly.pdbx_strand_id
1 'polypeptide(L)'
;MACGGSDPTLAPTQPDPTSANLEPTSIIPEGSSVVPKLVPDVDKSIHSVPLEDILFDTFGTVSARFVPLSEISDELQADLRDAIIPVDLPVYGGSDALPWLEDDDLVLGYESGDEAFAYPINILNFHEMVNDVIGGDPVLITYCPLCVSGVVFSRAVDGQTLTFGNTSALYQSDLVMYDHQTGTYWFQVAGEAVVGTMTGSHLDSLPSATMPWGRWKSLHPDTLLLTGVEGGLETFLRGPPTATVSGAGTKKS
;
A
#
# COMPACT_ATOMS: atom_id res chain seq x y z
N MET A 1 7.19 76.61 -6.86
CA MET A 1 7.49 75.47 -5.97
C MET A 1 7.58 74.23 -6.86
N ALA A 2 8.81 73.68 -7.02
CA ALA A 2 9.25 72.48 -7.79
C ALA A 2 8.85 72.38 -9.29
N CYS A 3 9.74 72.42 -10.31
CA CYS A 3 10.85 71.50 -10.71
C CYS A 3 10.34 70.07 -10.98
N GLY A 4 10.57 69.35 -12.07
CA GLY A 4 11.38 69.48 -13.30
C GLY A 4 11.22 68.17 -14.10
N GLY A 5 11.45 68.16 -15.41
CA GLY A 5 11.40 66.95 -16.25
C GLY A 5 12.79 66.34 -16.48
N SER A 6 12.87 65.06 -16.88
CA SER A 6 13.75 64.52 -17.95
C SER A 6 13.51 63.02 -18.22
N ASP A 7 13.36 62.72 -19.52
CA ASP A 7 13.73 61.56 -20.37
C ASP A 7 13.80 60.07 -19.92
N PRO A 8 13.61 59.14 -20.90
CA PRO A 8 13.40 57.70 -20.69
C PRO A 8 14.72 56.93 -20.72
N THR A 9 14.86 55.84 -19.95
CA THR A 9 15.98 54.90 -20.11
C THR A 9 15.62 53.49 -19.62
N LEU A 10 15.77 52.56 -20.56
CA LEU A 10 16.13 51.12 -20.51
C LEU A 10 16.02 50.36 -19.17
N ALA A 11 15.34 49.22 -19.27
CA ALA A 11 15.33 48.14 -18.29
C ALA A 11 16.75 47.62 -17.97
N PRO A 12 17.07 47.36 -16.69
CA PRO A 12 18.16 46.49 -16.31
C PRO A 12 17.65 45.09 -15.94
N THR A 13 18.30 44.13 -16.56
CA THR A 13 18.41 42.68 -16.31
C THR A 13 18.19 42.22 -14.87
N GLN A 14 17.39 41.15 -14.71
CA GLN A 14 17.31 40.36 -13.48
C GLN A 14 18.69 39.80 -13.08
N PRO A 15 19.00 39.71 -11.77
CA PRO A 15 20.09 38.89 -11.29
C PRO A 15 19.67 37.42 -11.25
N ASP A 16 20.50 36.54 -11.82
CA ASP A 16 20.54 35.10 -11.51
C ASP A 16 20.90 34.87 -10.04
N PRO A 17 20.19 34.00 -9.31
CA PRO A 17 20.73 33.36 -8.14
C PRO A 17 20.82 31.84 -8.39
N THR A 18 21.96 31.39 -8.92
CA THR A 18 22.38 30.00 -8.71
C THR A 18 23.07 29.89 -7.34
N SER A 19 22.73 28.81 -6.64
CA SER A 19 23.32 28.27 -5.40
C SER A 19 22.90 28.94 -4.08
N ALA A 20 21.70 28.58 -3.61
CA ALA A 20 21.50 28.32 -2.19
C ALA A 20 21.19 26.82 -2.05
N ASN A 21 22.08 26.12 -1.35
CA ASN A 21 21.95 24.71 -1.00
C ASN A 21 20.77 24.60 -0.02
N LEU A 22 19.59 24.20 -0.51
CA LEU A 22 18.42 23.94 0.32
C LEU A 22 18.40 22.44 0.60
N GLU A 23 18.70 22.06 1.85
CA GLU A 23 18.42 20.72 2.33
C GLU A 23 16.92 20.43 2.20
N PRO A 24 16.51 19.19 1.85
CA PRO A 24 15.09 18.88 1.66
C PRO A 24 14.38 18.99 3.00
N THR A 25 13.75 20.15 3.23
CA THR A 25 12.80 20.32 4.33
C THR A 25 11.51 19.66 3.85
N SER A 26 11.25 18.45 4.34
CA SER A 26 9.99 17.74 4.11
C SER A 26 8.85 18.54 4.75
N ILE A 27 8.05 19.21 3.91
CA ILE A 27 6.81 19.87 4.32
C ILE A 27 5.68 18.90 3.98
N ILE A 28 5.42 17.95 4.88
CA ILE A 28 4.16 17.21 4.90
C ILE A 28 3.29 17.82 6.02
N PRO A 29 2.03 18.21 5.76
CA PRO A 29 1.16 18.81 6.76
C PRO A 29 0.92 17.87 7.96
N GLU A 30 0.89 18.41 9.16
CA GLU A 30 0.48 17.68 10.37
C GLU A 30 -1.00 17.26 10.26
N GLY A 31 -1.27 15.95 10.34
CA GLY A 31 -2.64 15.45 10.61
C GLY A 31 -3.20 14.28 9.79
N SER A 32 -2.42 13.49 9.03
CA SER A 32 -3.00 12.36 8.24
C SER A 32 -2.14 11.10 8.12
N SER A 33 -1.08 10.95 8.91
CA SER A 33 -0.18 9.79 8.75
C SER A 33 -0.31 8.84 9.94
N VAL A 34 -1.05 7.74 9.74
CA VAL A 34 -0.94 6.53 10.57
C VAL A 34 0.36 5.76 10.24
N VAL A 35 1.07 6.17 9.18
CA VAL A 35 2.36 5.61 8.75
C VAL A 35 3.48 6.15 9.66
N PRO A 36 4.21 5.27 10.38
CA PRO A 36 5.40 5.70 11.13
C PRO A 36 6.41 6.38 10.21
N LYS A 37 6.99 7.50 10.68
CA LYS A 37 7.99 8.30 9.96
C LYS A 37 9.31 7.57 9.63
N LEU A 38 9.47 6.33 10.08
CA LEU A 38 10.58 5.44 9.71
C LEU A 38 10.18 3.99 10.04
N VAL A 39 10.06 3.14 9.01
CA VAL A 39 9.87 1.69 9.18
C VAL A 39 11.24 1.05 9.40
N PRO A 40 11.47 0.30 10.50
CA PRO A 40 12.72 -0.41 10.73
C PRO A 40 13.02 -1.43 9.62
N ASP A 41 14.29 -1.71 9.39
CA ASP A 41 14.66 -2.84 8.54
C ASP A 41 14.40 -4.17 9.25
N VAL A 42 13.96 -5.16 8.47
CA VAL A 42 13.71 -6.51 8.98
C VAL A 42 15.00 -7.13 9.51
N ASP A 43 14.97 -7.67 10.73
CA ASP A 43 16.07 -8.45 11.28
C ASP A 43 16.12 -9.84 10.61
N LYS A 44 16.91 -9.96 9.54
CA LYS A 44 17.10 -11.19 8.76
C LYS A 44 17.76 -12.32 9.57
N SER A 45 18.29 -12.07 10.76
CA SER A 45 18.90 -13.12 11.60
C SER A 45 17.87 -13.95 12.38
N ILE A 46 16.64 -13.46 12.47
CA ILE A 46 15.51 -14.14 13.12
C ILE A 46 14.52 -14.55 12.04
N HIS A 47 14.43 -15.85 11.74
CA HIS A 47 13.54 -16.34 10.69
C HIS A 47 13.13 -17.80 10.92
N SER A 48 11.91 -18.16 10.50
CA SER A 48 11.38 -19.53 10.54
C SER A 48 11.44 -20.24 9.17
N VAL A 49 11.71 -19.49 8.10
CA VAL A 49 11.79 -19.98 6.71
C VAL A 49 13.13 -19.60 6.06
N PRO A 50 13.60 -20.31 5.01
CA PRO A 50 14.81 -19.92 4.29
C PRO A 50 14.64 -18.55 3.62
N LEU A 51 15.64 -17.67 3.74
CA LEU A 51 15.57 -16.33 3.15
C LEU A 51 15.62 -16.37 1.62
N GLU A 52 16.24 -17.41 1.05
CA GLU A 52 16.27 -17.65 -0.39
C GLU A 52 14.91 -18.00 -0.99
N ASP A 53 13.94 -18.42 -0.16
CA ASP A 53 12.58 -18.78 -0.60
C ASP A 53 11.63 -17.57 -0.63
N ILE A 54 12.03 -16.44 -0.04
CA ILE A 54 11.28 -15.18 -0.08
C ILE A 54 11.78 -14.37 -1.27
N LEU A 55 10.95 -14.28 -2.32
CA LEU A 55 11.33 -13.72 -3.61
C LEU A 55 10.66 -12.37 -3.83
N PHE A 56 11.44 -11.31 -3.93
CA PHE A 56 10.96 -9.97 -4.30
C PHE A 56 10.70 -9.89 -5.79
N ASP A 57 9.50 -9.49 -6.19
CA ASP A 57 9.20 -9.06 -7.55
C ASP A 57 9.70 -7.63 -7.76
N THR A 58 10.62 -7.46 -8.70
CA THR A 58 11.25 -6.16 -8.95
C THR A 58 10.42 -5.28 -9.89
N PHE A 59 9.29 -5.78 -10.39
CA PHE A 59 8.48 -5.16 -11.44
C PHE A 59 9.26 -4.83 -12.72
N GLY A 60 10.44 -5.45 -12.92
CA GLY A 60 11.33 -5.17 -14.04
C GLY A 60 12.09 -3.84 -13.93
N THR A 61 12.15 -3.23 -12.74
CA THR A 61 12.97 -2.04 -12.46
C THR A 61 14.47 -2.34 -12.50
N VAL A 62 14.84 -3.61 -12.30
CA VAL A 62 16.20 -4.14 -12.48
C VAL A 62 16.20 -5.32 -13.44
N SER A 63 17.38 -5.85 -13.79
CA SER A 63 17.53 -6.91 -14.80
C SER A 63 16.92 -8.25 -14.39
N ALA A 64 16.98 -8.60 -13.10
CA ALA A 64 16.35 -9.80 -12.57
C ALA A 64 14.88 -9.51 -12.24
N ARG A 65 13.95 -10.36 -12.70
CA ARG A 65 12.52 -10.25 -12.35
C ARG A 65 12.27 -10.56 -10.88
N PHE A 66 13.00 -11.53 -10.33
CA PHE A 66 12.90 -11.95 -8.94
C PHE A 66 14.27 -11.89 -8.27
N VAL A 67 14.32 -11.38 -7.04
CA VAL A 67 15.53 -11.33 -6.22
C VAL A 67 15.22 -11.92 -4.84
N PRO A 68 15.96 -12.95 -4.38
CA PRO A 68 15.74 -13.52 -3.05
C PRO A 68 16.08 -12.54 -1.91
N LEU A 69 15.42 -12.65 -0.76
CA LEU A 69 15.69 -11.82 0.43
C LEU A 69 17.14 -11.94 0.93
N SER A 70 17.77 -13.11 0.70
CA SER A 70 19.19 -13.36 1.01
C SER A 70 20.17 -12.57 0.14
N GLU A 71 19.74 -12.07 -1.02
CA GLU A 71 20.59 -11.43 -2.03
C GLU A 71 20.21 -9.97 -2.34
N ILE A 72 18.99 -9.55 -2.00
CA ILE A 72 18.50 -8.20 -2.25
C ILE A 72 19.34 -7.14 -1.52
N SER A 73 19.65 -6.04 -2.21
CA SER A 73 20.27 -4.88 -1.58
C SER A 73 19.27 -4.13 -0.70
N ASP A 74 19.75 -3.50 0.36
CA ASP A 74 18.89 -2.73 1.27
C ASP A 74 18.15 -1.58 0.54
N GLU A 75 18.82 -0.95 -0.45
CA GLU A 75 18.22 0.09 -1.29
C GLU A 75 17.04 -0.44 -2.13
N LEU A 76 17.23 -1.56 -2.86
CA LEU A 76 16.15 -2.14 -3.66
C LEU A 76 15.02 -2.67 -2.76
N GLN A 77 15.36 -3.26 -1.62
CA GLN A 77 14.39 -3.72 -0.64
C GLN A 77 13.53 -2.57 -0.09
N ALA A 78 14.14 -1.41 0.18
CA ALA A 78 13.43 -0.22 0.62
C ALA A 78 12.56 0.39 -0.49
N ASP A 79 13.07 0.47 -1.73
CA ASP A 79 12.33 1.00 -2.89
C ASP A 79 11.09 0.17 -3.25
N LEU A 80 11.10 -1.13 -2.95
CA LEU A 80 9.98 -2.04 -3.20
C LEU A 80 8.92 -2.04 -2.08
N ARG A 81 9.19 -1.44 -0.91
CA ARG A 81 8.17 -1.34 0.14
C ARG A 81 7.02 -0.45 -0.33
N ASP A 82 5.81 -0.96 -0.17
CA ASP A 82 4.56 -0.32 -0.59
C ASP A 82 4.58 0.13 -2.06
N ALA A 83 5.33 -0.57 -2.91
CA ALA A 83 5.22 -0.40 -4.35
C ALA A 83 3.79 -0.71 -4.81
N ILE A 84 3.12 -1.65 -4.14
CA ILE A 84 1.67 -1.81 -4.15
C ILE A 84 1.13 -1.16 -2.88
N ILE A 85 0.37 -0.09 -3.03
CA ILE A 85 0.04 0.82 -1.92
C ILE A 85 -1.17 0.28 -1.14
N PRO A 86 -1.04 0.04 0.17
CA PRO A 86 -2.16 -0.28 1.06
C PRO A 86 -3.26 0.79 1.03
N VAL A 87 -4.51 0.39 1.24
CA VAL A 87 -5.58 1.35 1.58
C VAL A 87 -5.54 1.60 3.08
N ASP A 88 -5.08 2.78 3.48
CA ASP A 88 -5.14 3.28 4.86
C ASP A 88 -6.25 4.32 4.99
N LEU A 89 -7.07 4.26 6.05
CA LEU A 89 -8.24 5.15 6.21
C LEU A 89 -9.27 4.95 5.07
N PRO A 90 -9.86 3.74 4.98
CA PRO A 90 -10.83 3.43 3.94
C PRO A 90 -12.09 4.29 4.03
N VAL A 91 -12.65 4.61 2.86
CA VAL A 91 -13.91 5.33 2.75
C VAL A 91 -15.00 4.40 2.21
N TYR A 92 -16.12 4.38 2.92
CA TYR A 92 -17.26 3.51 2.61
C TYR A 92 -18.43 4.29 2.02
N GLY A 93 -19.11 3.65 1.07
CA GLY A 93 -20.40 4.08 0.54
C GLY A 93 -21.47 3.00 0.71
N GLY A 94 -22.68 3.31 0.26
CA GLY A 94 -23.76 2.32 0.19
C GLY A 94 -23.56 1.31 -0.94
N SER A 95 -24.48 0.36 -1.05
CA SER A 95 -24.45 -0.72 -2.05
C SER A 95 -24.61 -0.25 -3.52
N ASP A 96 -24.91 1.02 -3.76
CA ASP A 96 -24.99 1.64 -5.09
C ASP A 96 -23.80 2.58 -5.39
N ALA A 97 -22.84 2.71 -4.48
CA ALA A 97 -21.76 3.71 -4.57
C ALA A 97 -20.75 3.43 -5.70
N LEU A 98 -20.65 2.19 -6.17
CA LEU A 98 -19.78 1.79 -7.29
C LEU A 98 -20.65 1.31 -8.47
N PRO A 99 -21.01 2.20 -9.42
CA PRO A 99 -21.91 1.84 -10.52
C PRO A 99 -21.29 0.90 -11.56
N TRP A 100 -19.98 0.68 -11.50
CA TRP A 100 -19.25 -0.26 -12.35
C TRP A 100 -19.14 -1.66 -11.74
N LEU A 101 -19.53 -1.86 -10.47
CA LEU A 101 -19.46 -3.16 -9.79
C LEU A 101 -20.70 -3.99 -10.15
N GLU A 102 -20.50 -5.03 -10.95
CA GLU A 102 -21.56 -5.90 -11.46
C GLU A 102 -21.89 -7.02 -10.44
N ASP A 103 -23.06 -7.65 -10.57
CA ASP A 103 -23.53 -8.63 -9.58
C ASP A 103 -22.67 -9.91 -9.54
N ASP A 104 -21.94 -10.22 -10.61
CA ASP A 104 -21.01 -11.36 -10.72
C ASP A 104 -19.56 -11.02 -10.35
N ASP A 105 -19.22 -9.73 -10.19
CA ASP A 105 -17.94 -9.33 -9.61
C ASP A 105 -17.79 -9.89 -8.20
N LEU A 106 -16.57 -10.25 -7.81
CA LEU A 106 -16.32 -10.81 -6.48
C LEU A 106 -16.06 -9.70 -5.46
N VAL A 107 -16.57 -9.91 -4.25
CA VAL A 107 -16.21 -9.16 -3.05
C VAL A 107 -15.68 -10.10 -1.98
N LEU A 108 -14.71 -9.65 -1.19
CA LEU A 108 -14.43 -10.21 0.12
C LEU A 108 -15.38 -9.52 1.11
N GLY A 109 -16.23 -10.31 1.76
CA GLY A 109 -17.19 -9.83 2.74
C GLY A 109 -16.73 -10.10 4.17
N TYR A 110 -16.99 -9.14 5.07
CA TYR A 110 -16.70 -9.23 6.49
C TYR A 110 -17.89 -8.73 7.30
N GLU A 111 -18.27 -9.47 8.34
CA GLU A 111 -19.33 -9.08 9.27
C GLU A 111 -18.70 -8.72 10.63
N SER A 112 -19.06 -7.56 11.17
CA SER A 112 -18.64 -7.10 12.50
C SER A 112 -19.86 -6.68 13.30
N GLY A 113 -20.29 -7.56 14.22
CA GLY A 113 -21.55 -7.36 14.94
C GLY A 113 -22.75 -7.32 14.00
N ASP A 114 -23.46 -6.19 13.95
CA ASP A 114 -24.63 -5.98 13.08
C ASP A 114 -24.26 -5.28 11.76
N GLU A 115 -22.99 -4.91 11.56
CA GLU A 115 -22.50 -4.24 10.35
C GLU A 115 -21.82 -5.22 9.40
N ALA A 116 -21.96 -4.98 8.10
CA ALA A 116 -21.37 -5.81 7.06
C ALA A 116 -20.59 -4.94 6.08
N PHE A 117 -19.37 -5.37 5.75
CA PHE A 117 -18.42 -4.64 4.91
C PHE A 117 -18.11 -5.45 3.66
N ALA A 118 -18.06 -4.78 2.52
CA ALA A 118 -17.72 -5.40 1.24
C ALA A 118 -16.47 -4.74 0.66
N TYR A 119 -15.49 -5.57 0.31
CA TYR A 119 -14.24 -5.16 -0.30
C TYR A 119 -14.16 -5.74 -1.72
N PRO A 120 -14.41 -4.94 -2.76
CA PRO A 120 -14.33 -5.41 -4.14
C PRO A 120 -12.97 -6.01 -4.47
N ILE A 121 -12.95 -7.24 -4.99
CA ILE A 121 -11.72 -7.88 -5.43
C ILE A 121 -11.05 -7.05 -6.53
N ASN A 122 -11.82 -6.32 -7.34
CA ASN A 122 -11.28 -5.37 -8.32
C ASN A 122 -10.39 -4.31 -7.66
N ILE A 123 -10.76 -3.80 -6.48
CA ILE A 123 -9.97 -2.83 -5.71
C ILE A 123 -8.80 -3.55 -5.01
N LEU A 124 -9.07 -4.69 -4.38
CA LEU A 124 -8.02 -5.45 -3.69
C LEU A 124 -6.95 -6.00 -4.64
N ASN A 125 -7.25 -6.19 -5.92
CA ASN A 125 -6.24 -6.50 -6.94
C ASN A 125 -5.22 -5.37 -7.14
N PHE A 126 -5.57 -4.12 -6.84
CA PHE A 126 -4.66 -2.97 -6.99
C PHE A 126 -3.92 -2.61 -5.71
N HIS A 127 -4.52 -2.88 -4.55
CA HIS A 127 -3.99 -2.45 -3.25
C HIS A 127 -3.53 -3.59 -2.35
N GLU A 128 -4.03 -4.80 -2.59
CA GLU A 128 -3.76 -6.05 -1.87
C GLU A 128 -4.10 -6.05 -0.37
N MET A 129 -4.27 -4.89 0.25
CA MET A 129 -4.57 -4.76 1.66
C MET A 129 -5.28 -3.47 2.04
N VAL A 130 -6.04 -3.54 3.13
CA VAL A 130 -6.73 -2.42 3.77
C VAL A 130 -6.45 -2.47 5.27
N ASN A 131 -5.87 -1.41 5.83
CA ASN A 131 -5.75 -1.22 7.27
C ASN A 131 -6.95 -0.41 7.78
N ASP A 132 -7.86 -1.06 8.50
CA ASP A 132 -9.11 -0.44 8.95
C ASP A 132 -9.30 -0.51 10.47
N VAL A 133 -10.19 0.33 10.99
CA VAL A 133 -10.68 0.30 12.37
C VAL A 133 -12.21 0.28 12.35
N ILE A 134 -12.80 -0.89 12.60
CA ILE A 134 -14.24 -1.13 12.53
C ILE A 134 -14.78 -1.28 13.94
N GLY A 135 -15.72 -0.43 14.36
CA GLY A 135 -16.27 -0.48 15.71
C GLY A 135 -15.26 -0.27 16.84
N GLY A 136 -14.06 0.24 16.52
CA GLY A 136 -12.93 0.35 17.45
C GLY A 136 -11.91 -0.80 17.37
N ASP A 137 -12.23 -1.88 16.65
CA ASP A 137 -11.35 -3.03 16.47
C ASP A 137 -10.45 -2.82 15.24
N PRO A 138 -9.12 -2.97 15.37
CA PRO A 138 -8.21 -2.85 14.25
C PRO A 138 -8.22 -4.12 13.39
N VAL A 139 -8.62 -3.98 12.13
CA VAL A 139 -8.82 -5.09 11.19
C VAL A 139 -7.88 -4.94 9.99
N LEU A 140 -7.32 -6.05 9.52
CA LEU A 140 -6.59 -6.16 8.27
C LEU A 140 -7.45 -6.92 7.29
N ILE A 141 -7.70 -6.34 6.13
CA ILE A 141 -8.27 -7.04 4.98
C ILE A 141 -7.12 -7.22 4.02
N THR A 142 -6.87 -8.45 3.58
CA THR A 142 -5.77 -8.75 2.66
C THR A 142 -6.20 -9.73 1.59
N TYR A 143 -5.67 -9.55 0.39
CA TYR A 143 -5.93 -10.40 -0.75
C TYR A 143 -4.66 -10.55 -1.60
N CYS A 144 -4.26 -11.79 -1.88
CA CYS A 144 -3.21 -12.08 -2.85
C CYS A 144 -3.81 -12.34 -4.24
N PRO A 145 -3.55 -11.47 -5.24
CA PRO A 145 -4.08 -11.64 -6.60
C PRO A 145 -3.59 -12.90 -7.30
N LEU A 146 -2.38 -13.36 -6.99
CA LEU A 146 -1.78 -14.55 -7.61
C LEU A 146 -2.37 -15.85 -7.06
N CYS A 147 -2.76 -15.86 -5.79
CA CYS A 147 -3.29 -17.04 -5.10
C CYS A 147 -4.82 -17.07 -5.04
N VAL A 148 -5.49 -15.95 -5.34
CA VAL A 148 -6.94 -15.79 -5.20
C VAL A 148 -7.37 -16.07 -3.75
N SER A 149 -6.55 -15.65 -2.79
CA SER A 149 -6.73 -15.85 -1.35
C SER A 149 -7.03 -14.53 -0.65
N GLY A 150 -8.26 -14.39 -0.15
CA GLY A 150 -8.67 -13.27 0.69
C GLY A 150 -8.80 -13.70 2.14
N VAL A 151 -8.23 -12.93 3.07
CA VAL A 151 -8.32 -13.20 4.51
C VAL A 151 -8.54 -11.89 5.26
N VAL A 152 -9.32 -11.97 6.34
CA VAL A 152 -9.49 -10.86 7.29
C VAL A 152 -8.86 -11.28 8.61
N PHE A 153 -8.10 -10.37 9.23
CA PHE A 153 -7.42 -10.60 10.50
C PHE A 153 -7.67 -9.46 11.49
N SER A 154 -7.57 -9.75 12.78
CA SER A 154 -7.27 -8.71 13.77
C SER A 154 -5.81 -8.27 13.62
N ARG A 155 -5.56 -6.96 13.69
CA ARG A 155 -4.21 -6.38 13.72
C ARG A 155 -3.70 -6.12 15.13
N ALA A 156 -4.45 -6.51 16.16
CA ALA A 156 -4.03 -6.41 17.55
C ALA A 156 -3.21 -7.66 17.93
N VAL A 157 -1.90 -7.49 18.09
CA VAL A 157 -0.97 -8.56 18.48
C VAL A 157 -0.29 -8.15 19.77
N ASP A 158 -0.37 -8.99 20.81
CA ASP A 158 0.27 -8.76 22.12
C ASP A 158 -0.01 -7.36 22.73
N GLY A 159 -1.22 -6.84 22.52
CA GLY A 159 -1.63 -5.53 23.03
C GLY A 159 -1.14 -4.33 22.20
N GLN A 160 -0.53 -4.57 21.05
CA GLN A 160 -0.13 -3.56 20.08
C GLN A 160 -0.97 -3.67 18.81
N THR A 161 -1.43 -2.53 18.29
CA THR A 161 -2.02 -2.46 16.96
C THR A 161 -0.91 -2.32 15.91
N LEU A 162 -0.84 -3.27 15.00
CA LEU A 162 0.10 -3.27 13.87
C LEU A 162 -0.51 -2.60 12.64
N THR A 163 0.31 -1.94 11.84
CA THR A 163 -0.06 -1.40 10.52
C THR A 163 0.70 -2.19 9.48
N PHE A 164 0.00 -2.72 8.48
CA PHE A 164 0.61 -3.60 7.49
C PHE A 164 0.85 -2.89 6.16
N GLY A 165 1.97 -3.24 5.55
CA GLY A 165 2.37 -2.80 4.22
C GLY A 165 2.77 -3.96 3.32
N ASN A 166 3.04 -3.64 2.07
CA ASN A 166 3.43 -4.58 1.02
C ASN A 166 4.95 -4.65 0.88
N THR A 167 5.53 -5.85 0.89
CA THR A 167 6.98 -6.01 0.66
C THR A 167 7.38 -6.09 -0.81
N SER A 168 6.42 -6.31 -1.70
CA SER A 168 6.60 -6.81 -3.06
C SER A 168 7.23 -8.20 -3.16
N ALA A 169 7.25 -8.97 -2.07
CA ALA A 169 7.80 -10.32 -2.05
C ALA A 169 6.72 -11.40 -1.94
N LEU A 170 7.09 -12.60 -2.40
CA LEU A 170 6.28 -13.80 -2.35
C LEU A 170 7.02 -14.90 -1.57
N TYR A 171 6.27 -15.68 -0.80
CA TYR A 171 6.71 -16.92 -0.19
C TYR A 171 5.70 -18.01 -0.53
N GLN A 172 6.17 -19.13 -1.08
CA GLN A 172 5.29 -20.19 -1.60
C GLN A 172 4.21 -19.68 -2.60
N SER A 173 4.56 -18.68 -3.41
CA SER A 173 3.68 -17.98 -4.36
C SER A 173 2.60 -17.07 -3.75
N ASP A 174 2.55 -16.93 -2.42
CA ASP A 174 1.61 -16.07 -1.72
C ASP A 174 2.30 -14.81 -1.17
N LEU A 175 1.50 -13.77 -0.94
CA LEU A 175 1.98 -12.44 -0.54
C LEU A 175 2.77 -12.50 0.78
N VAL A 176 3.90 -11.79 0.82
CA VAL A 176 4.59 -11.45 2.07
C VAL A 176 4.29 -10.01 2.44
N MET A 177 3.64 -9.81 3.57
CA MET A 177 3.33 -8.50 4.14
C MET A 177 4.45 -8.09 5.11
N TYR A 178 4.50 -6.82 5.52
CA TYR A 178 5.33 -6.39 6.64
C TYR A 178 4.54 -5.51 7.61
N ASP A 179 4.90 -5.49 8.89
CA ASP A 179 4.36 -4.51 9.84
C ASP A 179 5.30 -3.29 9.97
N HIS A 180 4.72 -2.10 10.07
CA HIS A 180 5.47 -0.85 10.10
C HIS A 180 6.19 -0.63 11.44
N GLN A 181 5.73 -1.28 12.51
CA GLN A 181 6.20 -1.08 13.88
C GLN A 181 7.56 -1.73 14.12
N THR A 182 7.77 -2.91 13.54
CA THR A 182 8.98 -3.73 13.75
C THR A 182 9.71 -4.07 12.46
N GLY A 183 9.07 -3.89 11.30
CA GLY A 183 9.59 -4.33 10.01
C GLY A 183 9.53 -5.85 9.83
N THR A 184 8.84 -6.60 10.69
CA THR A 184 8.72 -8.06 10.60
C THR A 184 7.88 -8.43 9.36
N TYR A 185 8.26 -9.51 8.70
CA TYR A 185 7.59 -10.05 7.51
C TYR A 185 6.63 -11.17 7.89
N TRP A 186 5.47 -11.16 7.25
CA TRP A 186 4.33 -12.01 7.56
C TRP A 186 3.84 -12.75 6.32
N PHE A 187 3.67 -14.07 6.43
CA PHE A 187 3.08 -14.93 5.41
C PHE A 187 1.56 -14.73 5.38
N GLN A 188 1.04 -14.17 4.28
CA GLN A 188 -0.31 -13.61 4.23
C GLN A 188 -1.40 -14.62 4.59
N VAL A 189 -1.46 -15.76 3.91
CA VAL A 189 -2.58 -16.70 4.09
C VAL A 189 -2.58 -17.35 5.47
N ALA A 190 -1.40 -17.54 6.08
CA ALA A 190 -1.26 -18.12 7.41
C ALA A 190 -1.40 -17.08 8.53
N GLY A 191 -1.22 -15.79 8.22
CA GLY A 191 -1.09 -14.74 9.23
C GLY A 191 0.10 -14.94 10.16
N GLU A 192 1.16 -15.64 9.71
CA GLU A 192 2.33 -15.99 10.55
C GLU A 192 3.52 -15.06 10.26
N ALA A 193 4.16 -14.55 11.30
CA ALA A 193 5.42 -13.83 11.18
C ALA A 193 6.57 -14.81 10.89
N VAL A 194 7.28 -14.61 9.78
CA VAL A 194 8.29 -15.55 9.27
C VAL A 194 9.73 -15.03 9.26
N VAL A 195 9.93 -13.71 9.23
CA VAL A 195 11.28 -13.08 9.31
C VAL A 195 11.20 -11.78 10.10
N GLY A 196 12.04 -11.60 11.10
CA GLY A 196 12.10 -10.42 11.96
C GLY A 196 11.74 -10.71 13.41
N THR A 197 11.69 -9.66 14.22
CA THR A 197 11.58 -9.76 15.69
C THR A 197 10.31 -10.44 16.19
N MET A 198 9.22 -10.42 15.41
CA MET A 198 7.97 -11.09 15.79
C MET A 198 7.83 -12.52 15.26
N THR A 199 8.88 -13.10 14.65
CA THR A 199 8.84 -14.47 14.07
C THR A 199 8.19 -15.49 15.02
N GLY A 200 7.22 -16.25 14.50
CA GLY A 200 6.41 -17.22 15.24
C GLY A 200 5.11 -16.66 15.84
N SER A 201 4.92 -15.33 15.79
CA SER A 201 3.64 -14.69 16.11
C SER A 201 2.59 -14.98 15.03
N HIS A 202 1.32 -14.97 15.41
CA HIS A 202 0.20 -15.24 14.52
C HIS A 202 -0.86 -14.15 14.65
N LEU A 203 -1.51 -13.82 13.53
CA LEU A 203 -2.69 -12.98 13.48
C LEU A 203 -3.95 -13.82 13.74
N ASP A 204 -4.89 -13.26 14.49
CA ASP A 204 -6.19 -13.89 14.70
C ASP A 204 -7.06 -13.70 13.45
N SER A 205 -7.37 -14.80 12.76
CA SER A 205 -8.24 -14.77 11.58
C SER A 205 -9.69 -14.52 11.98
N LEU A 206 -10.33 -13.60 11.26
CA LEU A 206 -11.71 -13.21 11.46
C LEU A 206 -12.60 -13.83 10.35
N PRO A 207 -13.79 -14.35 10.69
CA PRO A 207 -14.68 -14.95 9.70
C PRO A 207 -15.02 -13.99 8.56
N SER A 208 -14.74 -14.43 7.35
CA SER A 208 -14.96 -13.67 6.13
C SER A 208 -15.27 -14.62 4.98
N ALA A 209 -15.85 -14.09 3.89
CA ALA A 209 -16.24 -14.90 2.75
C ALA A 209 -16.07 -14.15 1.43
N THR A 210 -15.43 -14.79 0.46
CA THR A 210 -15.38 -14.30 -0.92
C THR A 210 -16.58 -14.83 -1.70
N MET A 211 -17.39 -13.95 -2.28
CA MET A 211 -18.56 -14.35 -3.07
C MET A 211 -18.96 -13.27 -4.10
N PRO A 212 -19.83 -13.62 -5.07
CA PRO A 212 -20.37 -12.63 -6.01
C PRO A 212 -21.10 -11.49 -5.28
N TRP A 213 -20.91 -10.26 -5.76
CA TRP A 213 -21.44 -9.04 -5.19
C TRP A 213 -22.96 -9.08 -5.06
N GLY A 214 -23.66 -9.52 -6.10
CA GLY A 214 -25.12 -9.63 -6.08
C GLY A 214 -25.63 -10.57 -4.99
N ARG A 215 -24.87 -11.63 -4.70
CA ARG A 215 -25.17 -12.55 -3.60
C ARG A 215 -24.91 -11.88 -2.25
N TRP A 216 -23.75 -11.26 -2.05
CA TRP A 216 -23.42 -10.55 -0.81
C TRP A 216 -24.47 -9.47 -0.50
N LYS A 217 -24.76 -8.60 -1.47
CA LYS A 217 -25.77 -7.53 -1.38
C LYS A 217 -27.17 -8.06 -1.04
N SER A 218 -27.54 -9.25 -1.52
CA SER A 218 -28.83 -9.87 -1.17
C SER A 218 -28.92 -10.33 0.29
N LEU A 219 -27.77 -10.69 0.89
CA LEU A 219 -27.67 -11.10 2.29
C LEU A 219 -27.49 -9.89 3.22
N HIS A 220 -26.79 -8.86 2.74
CA HIS A 220 -26.43 -7.66 3.49
C HIS A 220 -26.80 -6.39 2.68
N PRO A 221 -28.09 -6.02 2.59
CA PRO A 221 -28.54 -4.89 1.77
C PRO A 221 -27.98 -3.53 2.22
N ASP A 222 -27.71 -3.40 3.52
CA ASP A 222 -27.16 -2.20 4.16
C ASP A 222 -25.62 -2.25 4.27
N THR A 223 -24.95 -3.12 3.51
CA THR A 223 -23.49 -3.27 3.55
C THR A 223 -22.76 -1.99 3.19
N LEU A 224 -21.66 -1.74 3.91
CA LEU A 224 -20.71 -0.67 3.66
C LEU A 224 -19.70 -1.14 2.61
N LEU A 225 -19.76 -0.54 1.43
CA LEU A 225 -18.93 -0.89 0.28
C LEU A 225 -17.67 -0.02 0.27
N LEU A 226 -16.48 -0.63 0.19
CA LEU A 226 -15.23 0.10 0.04
C LEU A 226 -15.26 0.87 -1.29
N THR A 227 -15.10 2.19 -1.24
CA THR A 227 -15.21 3.08 -2.42
C THR A 227 -13.94 3.88 -2.69
N GLY A 228 -13.04 3.97 -1.72
CA GLY A 228 -11.86 4.80 -1.83
C GLY A 228 -11.06 4.89 -0.54
N VAL A 229 -10.22 5.92 -0.49
CA VAL A 229 -9.33 6.25 0.62
C VAL A 229 -9.47 7.73 0.98
N GLU A 230 -9.27 8.10 2.24
CA GLU A 230 -9.17 9.51 2.60
C GLU A 230 -8.03 10.19 1.80
N GLY A 231 -8.27 11.43 1.33
CA GLY A 231 -7.35 12.13 0.41
C GLY A 231 -7.74 12.02 -1.08
N GLY A 232 -8.69 11.16 -1.44
CA GLY A 232 -9.37 11.17 -2.73
C GLY A 232 -8.82 10.22 -3.80
N LEU A 233 -9.39 10.31 -5.00
CA LEU A 233 -9.20 9.33 -6.08
C LEU A 233 -7.75 9.23 -6.58
N GLU A 234 -6.98 10.32 -6.56
CA GLU A 234 -5.56 10.31 -6.97
C GLU A 234 -4.70 9.41 -6.08
N THR A 235 -4.94 9.45 -4.77
CA THR A 235 -4.28 8.56 -3.80
C THR A 235 -4.73 7.11 -4.01
N PHE A 236 -6.01 6.92 -4.31
CA PHE A 236 -6.60 5.61 -4.51
C PHE A 236 -6.16 4.93 -5.82
N LEU A 237 -5.94 5.66 -6.91
CA LEU A 237 -5.60 5.05 -8.21
C LEU A 237 -4.09 4.83 -8.41
N ARG A 238 -3.27 5.09 -7.39
CA ARG A 238 -1.81 4.96 -7.50
C ARG A 238 -1.40 3.49 -7.50
N GLY A 239 -1.16 2.95 -8.68
CA GLY A 239 -0.70 1.57 -8.89
C GLY A 239 0.83 1.40 -8.81
N PRO A 240 1.31 0.15 -8.96
CA PRO A 240 2.73 -0.16 -8.83
C PRO A 240 3.61 0.48 -9.91
N PRO A 241 4.88 0.77 -9.59
CA PRO A 241 5.84 1.31 -10.54
C PRO A 241 6.06 0.33 -11.70
N THR A 242 5.86 0.82 -12.93
CA THR A 242 6.17 0.07 -14.16
C THR A 242 7.51 0.54 -14.74
N ALA A 243 8.32 -0.37 -15.26
CA ALA A 243 9.53 -0.02 -16.00
C ALA A 243 9.18 0.89 -17.21
N THR A 244 9.69 2.12 -17.21
CA THR A 244 9.58 3.00 -18.38
C THR A 244 10.52 2.50 -19.48
N VAL A 245 9.98 2.03 -20.60
CA VAL A 245 10.78 1.80 -21.81
C VAL A 245 11.22 3.14 -22.37
N SER A 246 12.42 3.59 -22.01
CA SER A 246 13.12 4.67 -22.70
C SER A 246 13.45 4.22 -24.12
N GLY A 247 12.56 4.54 -25.07
CA GLY A 247 12.81 4.37 -26.49
C GLY A 247 13.92 5.33 -26.97
N ALA A 248 15.17 4.87 -26.94
CA ALA A 248 16.27 5.55 -27.60
C ALA A 248 16.11 5.42 -29.12
N GLY A 249 15.41 6.39 -29.72
CA GLY A 249 15.33 6.56 -31.16
C GLY A 249 16.71 6.86 -31.74
N THR A 250 17.39 5.83 -32.26
CA THR A 250 18.56 6.00 -33.11
C THR A 250 18.11 6.50 -34.48
N LYS A 251 18.27 7.81 -34.72
CA LYS A 251 18.26 8.37 -36.07
C LYS A 251 19.42 7.75 -36.85
N LYS A 252 19.10 6.93 -37.86
CA LYS A 252 20.06 6.58 -38.90
C LYS A 252 20.28 7.78 -39.82
N SER A 253 21.56 8.09 -40.03
CA SER A 253 22.10 9.00 -41.04
C SER A 253 21.82 8.54 -42.45
#